data_AF-A0A2D4N247-F1
#
_entry.id   AF-A0A2D4N247-F1
#
_cell.length_a   1.000
_cell.length_b   1.000
_cell.length_c   1.000
_cell.angle_alpha   90.00
_cell.angle_beta   90.00
_cell.angle_gamma   90.00
#
_symmetry.space_group_name_H-M   'P 1'
#
loop_
_entity.id
_entity.type
_entity.pdbx_description
1 polymer ?
#
loop_
_entity_poly.entity_id
_entity_poly.type
_entity_poly.pdbx_seq_one_letter_code
_entity_poly.pdbx_strand_id
1 'polypeptide(L)'
;YKNYSYLHCEWATIAQLEKDKRIHQKLKRFKTKMAQMTHFFHEDEEPFNPDYVEVDRILDESHSIDKDNGELVIYYLVKWCSLPYEDSTWELKEDVDKGKVQEFKRIQSRHPELKRVARPQAGSWKKLELSYEYKNGNQLREYQLEGVNWLLFNWYNRQNCILADEMGLGKTIQSTA
;
A
#
# COMPACT_ATOMS: atom_id res chain seq x y z
N TYR A 1 -3.81 19.37 -9.26
CA TYR A 1 -5.15 19.85 -9.71
C TYR A 1 -6.26 19.21 -8.87
N LYS A 2 -7.52 19.68 -8.89
CA LYS A 2 -8.61 19.01 -8.13
C LYS A 2 -8.97 17.70 -8.82
N ASN A 3 -9.05 16.60 -8.08
CA ASN A 3 -9.34 15.24 -8.56
C ASN A 3 -8.24 14.61 -9.46
N TYR A 4 -7.01 15.14 -9.40
CA TYR A 4 -5.84 14.53 -10.04
C TYR A 4 -4.88 14.07 -8.94
N SER A 5 -4.11 13.02 -9.21
CA SER A 5 -3.04 12.56 -8.33
C SER A 5 -1.89 13.57 -8.25
N TYR A 6 -1.00 13.36 -7.28
CA TYR A 6 0.21 14.16 -7.12
C TYR A 6 1.22 13.96 -8.25
N LEU A 7 1.06 12.91 -9.07
CA LEU A 7 1.86 12.68 -10.28
C LEU A 7 1.73 13.84 -11.27
N HIS A 8 0.54 14.46 -11.32
CA HIS A 8 0.22 15.58 -12.20
C HIS A 8 0.52 16.95 -11.58
N CYS A 9 1.37 17.00 -10.57
CA CYS A 9 1.87 18.26 -10.01
C CYS A 9 2.87 18.89 -10.99
N GLU A 10 2.67 20.17 -11.28
CA GLU A 10 3.54 20.92 -12.18
C GLU A 10 3.90 22.28 -11.57
N TRP A 11 5.04 22.82 -12.01
CA TRP A 11 5.44 24.18 -11.70
C TRP A 11 4.61 25.17 -12.52
N ALA A 12 3.82 25.98 -11.81
CA ALA A 12 2.98 27.01 -12.43
C ALA A 12 3.33 28.40 -11.88
N THR A 13 3.36 29.38 -12.78
CA THR A 13 3.49 30.79 -12.44
C THR A 13 2.19 31.36 -11.87
N ILE A 14 2.30 32.44 -11.10
CA ILE A 14 1.13 33.15 -10.55
C ILE A 14 0.15 33.56 -11.67
N ALA A 15 0.67 34.08 -12.78
CA ALA A 15 -0.15 34.49 -13.93
C ALA A 15 -0.92 33.33 -14.58
N GLN A 16 -0.35 32.11 -14.58
CA GLN A 16 -1.06 30.92 -15.06
C GLN A 16 -2.18 30.52 -14.09
N LEU A 17 -1.91 30.56 -12.78
CA LEU A 17 -2.89 30.18 -11.75
C LEU A 17 -4.06 31.17 -11.66
N GLU A 18 -3.80 32.47 -11.77
CA GLU A 18 -4.82 33.53 -11.68
C GLU A 18 -5.88 33.48 -12.79
N LYS A 19 -5.67 32.69 -13.85
CA LYS A 19 -6.70 32.36 -14.83
C LYS A 19 -7.91 31.67 -14.19
N ASP A 20 -7.71 30.87 -13.13
CA ASP A 20 -8.80 30.31 -12.34
C ASP A 20 -9.22 31.31 -11.24
N LYS A 21 -10.40 31.91 -11.41
CA LYS A 21 -10.96 32.88 -10.45
C LYS A 21 -11.10 32.31 -9.02
N ARG A 22 -11.16 30.98 -8.85
CA ARG A 22 -11.28 30.30 -7.55
C ARG A 22 -9.96 30.19 -6.79
N ILE A 23 -8.80 30.46 -7.42
CA ILE A 23 -7.49 30.24 -6.79
C ILE A 23 -7.08 31.35 -5.82
N HIS A 24 -7.64 32.57 -5.95
CA HIS A 24 -7.17 33.77 -5.26
C HIS A 24 -7.04 33.60 -3.74
N GLN A 25 -8.04 32.96 -3.09
CA GLN A 25 -7.99 32.74 -1.64
C GLN A 25 -6.91 31.73 -1.23
N LYS A 26 -6.64 30.71 -2.06
CA LYS A 26 -5.56 29.74 -1.83
C LYS A 26 -4.19 30.38 -2.00
N LEU A 27 -3.99 31.19 -3.05
CA LEU A 27 -2.76 31.96 -3.25
C LEU A 27 -2.49 32.93 -2.10
N LYS A 28 -3.53 33.63 -1.61
CA LYS A 28 -3.38 34.53 -0.45
C LYS A 28 -2.91 33.76 0.79
N ARG A 29 -3.54 32.63 1.11
CA ARG A 29 -3.13 31.77 2.24
C ARG A 29 -1.71 31.23 2.08
N PHE A 30 -1.35 30.78 0.88
CA PHE A 30 0.01 30.30 0.57
C PHE A 30 1.07 31.38 0.80
N LYS A 31 0.87 32.58 0.24
CA LYS A 31 1.78 33.73 0.44
C LYS A 31 1.91 34.12 1.91
N THR A 32 0.81 34.13 2.66
CA THR A 32 0.85 34.40 4.12
C THR A 32 1.64 33.33 4.88
N LYS A 33 1.43 32.04 4.57
CA LYS A 33 2.20 30.94 5.18
C LYS A 33 3.69 31.06 4.87
N MET A 34 4.04 31.30 3.60
CA MET A 34 5.43 31.46 3.16
C MET A 34 6.12 32.64 3.86
N ALA A 35 5.46 33.79 3.98
CA ALA A 35 6.01 34.95 4.68
C ALA A 35 6.24 34.70 6.19
N GLN A 36 5.50 33.78 6.80
CA GLN A 36 5.72 33.36 8.20
C GLN A 36 6.86 32.33 8.31
N MET A 37 7.00 31.44 7.32
CA MET A 37 8.03 30.39 7.31
C MET A 37 9.43 30.89 6.91
N THR A 38 9.52 31.97 6.13
CA THR A 38 10.80 32.59 5.73
C THR A 38 11.66 33.07 6.90
N HIS A 39 11.12 33.15 8.11
CA HIS A 39 11.88 33.53 9.31
C HIS A 39 12.61 32.39 10.01
N PHE A 40 12.37 31.12 9.65
CA PHE A 40 12.94 30.00 10.41
C PHE A 40 14.00 29.19 9.66
N PHE A 41 13.77 28.60 8.48
CA PHE A 41 14.82 27.82 7.79
C PHE A 41 14.53 27.74 6.28
N HIS A 42 15.56 27.88 5.44
CA HIS A 42 15.43 27.98 3.98
C HIS A 42 16.19 26.88 3.22
N GLU A 43 16.36 25.71 3.82
CA GLU A 43 16.99 24.57 3.16
C GLU A 43 16.02 23.37 3.14
N ASP A 44 15.65 22.99 1.91
CA ASP A 44 15.05 21.71 1.50
C ASP A 44 13.65 21.36 2.08
N GLU A 45 12.67 22.26 1.90
CA GLU A 45 11.27 21.89 2.12
C GLU A 45 10.76 21.06 0.92
N GLU A 46 10.65 19.75 1.12
CA GLU A 46 10.02 18.85 0.15
C GLU A 46 8.55 19.27 -0.06
N PRO A 47 8.10 19.59 -1.28
CA PRO A 47 6.80 20.26 -1.50
C PRO A 47 5.60 19.46 -0.98
N PHE A 48 5.73 18.13 -0.96
CA PHE A 48 4.78 17.16 -0.42
C PHE A 48 5.52 15.85 -0.14
N ASN A 49 4.89 14.94 0.60
CA ASN A 49 5.46 13.62 0.90
C ASN A 49 5.68 12.82 -0.41
N PRO A 50 6.91 12.38 -0.74
CA PRO A 50 7.22 11.66 -1.98
C PRO A 50 6.44 10.34 -2.12
N ASP A 51 5.97 9.75 -1.03
CA ASP A 51 5.08 8.59 -1.05
C ASP A 51 3.81 8.84 -1.89
N TYR A 52 3.35 10.10 -1.99
CA TYR A 52 2.10 10.43 -2.67
C TYR A 52 2.14 10.20 -4.19
N VAL A 53 3.33 9.99 -4.76
CA VAL A 53 3.52 9.58 -6.16
C VAL A 53 3.96 8.12 -6.31
N GLU A 54 4.14 7.40 -5.20
CA GLU A 54 4.44 5.98 -5.23
C GLU A 54 3.15 5.15 -5.32
N VAL A 55 3.12 4.22 -6.28
CA VAL A 55 2.01 3.28 -6.43
C VAL A 55 2.03 2.27 -5.27
N ASP A 56 1.06 2.32 -4.37
CA ASP A 56 0.87 1.29 -3.33
C ASP A 56 0.30 0.02 -3.98
N ARG A 57 -0.85 0.15 -4.65
CA ARG A 57 -1.57 -0.98 -5.25
C ARG A 57 -2.41 -0.55 -6.45
N ILE A 58 -2.59 -1.46 -7.41
CA ILE A 58 -3.61 -1.33 -8.46
C ILE A 58 -4.89 -2.03 -7.99
N LEU A 59 -6.01 -1.32 -8.04
CA LEU A 59 -7.31 -1.79 -7.59
C LEU A 59 -8.14 -2.40 -8.73
N ASP A 60 -8.08 -1.78 -9.90
CA ASP A 60 -8.88 -2.17 -11.06
C ASP A 60 -8.21 -1.78 -12.39
N GLU A 61 -8.70 -2.34 -13.48
CA GLU A 61 -8.25 -2.08 -14.85
C GLU A 61 -9.45 -1.75 -15.75
N SER A 62 -9.33 -0.69 -16.55
CA SER A 62 -10.32 -0.29 -17.54
C SER A 62 -9.69 -0.28 -18.93
N HIS A 63 -10.46 -0.70 -19.92
CA HIS A 63 -10.08 -0.68 -21.33
C HIS A 63 -11.01 0.26 -22.09
N SER A 64 -10.44 1.23 -22.79
CA SER A 64 -11.17 2.13 -23.69
C SER A 64 -10.52 2.12 -25.06
N ILE A 65 -11.28 2.50 -26.09
CA ILE A 65 -10.75 2.69 -27.44
C ILE A 65 -10.70 4.20 -27.67
N ASP A 66 -9.52 4.70 -28.02
CA ASP A 66 -9.35 6.10 -28.39
C ASP A 66 -10.09 6.37 -29.71
N LYS A 67 -10.89 7.44 -29.71
CA LYS A 67 -11.80 7.78 -30.81
C LYS A 67 -11.07 8.33 -32.02
N ASP A 68 -9.85 8.85 -31.82
CA ASP A 68 -9.12 9.56 -32.86
C ASP A 68 -8.23 8.62 -33.69
N ASN A 69 -7.60 7.64 -33.05
CA ASN A 69 -6.68 6.67 -33.69
C ASN A 69 -7.22 5.21 -33.69
N GLY A 70 -8.29 4.90 -32.94
CA GLY A 70 -8.82 3.55 -32.80
C GLY A 70 -7.96 2.61 -31.94
N GLU A 71 -6.97 3.14 -31.22
CA GLU A 71 -6.06 2.35 -30.40
C GLU A 71 -6.66 1.99 -29.04
N LEU A 72 -6.24 0.84 -28.51
CA LEU A 72 -6.65 0.39 -27.18
C LEU A 72 -5.87 1.15 -26.10
N VAL A 73 -6.58 1.92 -25.29
CA VAL A 73 -6.04 2.63 -24.13
C VAL A 73 -6.42 1.86 -22.87
N ILE A 74 -5.43 1.63 -22.01
CA ILE A 74 -5.60 0.91 -20.75
C ILE A 74 -5.35 1.88 -19.61
N TYR A 75 -6.30 1.92 -18.68
CA TYR A 75 -6.20 2.68 -17.43
C TYR A 75 -6.17 1.73 -16.24
N TYR A 76 -5.40 2.10 -15.22
CA TYR A 76 -5.38 1.43 -13.92
C TYR A 76 -5.90 2.36 -12.84
N LEU A 77 -6.76 1.85 -11.97
CA LEU A 77 -7.16 2.57 -10.76
C LEU A 77 -6.08 2.38 -9.70
N VAL A 78 -5.30 3.43 -9.47
CA VAL A 78 -4.12 3.43 -8.61
C VAL A 78 -4.47 3.91 -7.21
N LYS A 79 -4.13 3.09 -6.22
CA LYS A 79 -4.02 3.48 -4.82
C LYS A 79 -2.58 3.93 -4.55
N TRP A 80 -2.43 5.15 -4.04
CA TRP A 80 -1.13 5.79 -3.75
C TRP A 80 -0.65 5.52 -2.33
N CYS A 81 0.66 5.45 -2.10
CA CYS A 81 1.23 5.33 -0.76
C CYS A 81 0.85 6.55 0.10
N SER A 82 0.65 6.32 1.40
CA SER A 82 0.35 7.36 2.39
C SER A 82 -0.90 8.25 2.12
N LEU A 83 -1.73 7.91 1.13
CA LEU A 83 -3.03 8.52 0.84
C LEU A 83 -4.19 7.54 1.12
N PRO A 84 -5.40 8.03 1.46
CA PRO A 84 -6.58 7.19 1.65
C PRO A 84 -7.10 6.63 0.32
N TYR A 85 -8.00 5.64 0.39
CA TYR A 85 -8.61 5.04 -0.81
C TYR A 85 -9.44 6.02 -1.64
N GLU A 86 -10.03 7.04 -1.01
CA GLU A 86 -10.82 8.08 -1.68
C GLU A 86 -10.01 8.91 -2.67
N ASP A 87 -8.69 8.99 -2.47
CA ASP A 87 -7.76 9.71 -3.34
C ASP A 87 -7.15 8.81 -4.43
N SER A 88 -7.72 7.62 -4.66
CA SER A 88 -7.30 6.76 -5.76
C SER A 88 -7.70 7.37 -7.11
N THR A 89 -6.84 7.27 -8.11
CA THR A 89 -7.05 7.91 -9.43
C THR A 89 -6.83 6.92 -10.57
N TRP A 90 -7.49 7.16 -11.70
CA TRP A 90 -7.25 6.41 -12.93
C TRP A 90 -6.04 6.99 -13.66
N GLU A 91 -5.02 6.17 -13.84
CA GLU A 91 -3.77 6.54 -14.52
C GLU A 91 -3.58 5.69 -15.78
N LEU A 92 -2.91 6.24 -16.78
CA LEU A 92 -2.59 5.50 -18.01
C LEU A 92 -1.62 4.37 -17.69
N LYS A 93 -1.73 3.26 -18.42
CA LYS A 93 -0.82 2.12 -18.30
C LYS A 93 0.66 2.52 -18.44
N GLU A 94 0.97 3.56 -19.22
CA GLU A 94 2.34 4.04 -19.40
C GLU A 94 2.90 4.79 -18.19
N ASP A 95 2.03 5.39 -17.37
CA ASP A 95 2.38 6.16 -16.18
C ASP A 95 2.50 5.30 -14.91
N VAL A 96 2.13 4.02 -14.99
CA VAL A 96 2.11 3.10 -13.85
C VAL A 96 3.32 2.16 -13.90
N ASP A 97 3.97 1.98 -12.75
CA ASP A 97 5.11 1.08 -12.61
C ASP A 97 4.79 -0.35 -13.10
N LYS A 98 5.64 -0.88 -14.00
CA LYS A 98 5.45 -2.19 -14.61
C LYS A 98 5.50 -3.32 -13.59
N GLY A 99 6.29 -3.19 -12.51
CA GLY A 99 6.36 -4.17 -11.43
C GLY A 99 5.04 -4.30 -10.69
N LYS A 100 4.40 -3.16 -10.39
CA LYS A 100 3.06 -3.10 -9.77
C LYS A 100 1.98 -3.68 -10.69
N VAL A 101 2.06 -3.44 -12.00
CA VAL A 101 1.17 -4.07 -12.98
C VAL A 101 1.32 -5.60 -12.99
N GLN A 102 2.55 -6.10 -13.00
CA GLN A 102 2.81 -7.55 -12.94
C GLN A 102 2.29 -8.15 -11.63
N GLU A 103 2.52 -7.48 -10.51
CA GLU A 103 1.99 -7.89 -9.21
C GLU A 103 0.46 -7.97 -9.21
N PHE A 104 -0.22 -6.95 -9.74
CA PHE A 104 -1.66 -6.93 -9.89
C PHE A 104 -2.19 -8.10 -10.72
N LYS A 105 -1.60 -8.33 -11.90
CA LYS A 105 -1.98 -9.45 -12.77
C LYS A 105 -1.76 -10.80 -12.10
N ARG A 106 -0.63 -10.96 -11.39
CA ARG A 106 -0.34 -12.15 -10.59
C ARG A 106 -1.35 -12.37 -9.47
N ILE A 107 -1.84 -11.31 -8.83
CA ILE A 107 -2.88 -11.42 -7.79
C ILE A 107 -4.23 -11.76 -8.42
N GLN A 108 -4.60 -11.10 -9.52
CA GLN A 108 -5.84 -11.40 -10.25
C GLN A 108 -5.89 -12.84 -10.76
N SER A 109 -4.76 -13.42 -11.16
CA SER A 109 -4.70 -14.82 -11.60
C SER A 109 -4.78 -15.83 -10.46
N ARG A 110 -4.71 -15.40 -9.18
CA ARG A 110 -4.85 -16.31 -8.05
C ARG A 110 -6.32 -16.72 -7.92
N HIS A 111 -6.58 -18.02 -7.99
CA HIS A 111 -7.85 -18.57 -7.57
C HIS A 111 -7.84 -18.68 -6.03
N PRO A 112 -8.71 -17.96 -5.30
CA PRO A 112 -8.72 -18.05 -3.86
C PRO A 112 -9.11 -19.46 -3.42
N GLU A 113 -8.32 -20.06 -2.53
CA GLU A 113 -8.67 -21.33 -1.90
C GLU A 113 -9.75 -21.09 -0.84
N LEU A 114 -11.00 -21.09 -1.28
CA LEU A 114 -12.17 -20.89 -0.39
C LEU A 114 -12.52 -22.15 0.41
N LYS A 115 -11.86 -23.28 0.13
CA LYS A 115 -12.09 -24.54 0.83
C LYS A 115 -11.53 -24.43 2.24
N ARG A 116 -12.42 -24.43 3.23
CA ARG A 116 -12.03 -24.57 4.63
C ARG A 116 -11.37 -25.93 4.82
N VAL A 117 -10.11 -25.92 5.22
CA VAL A 117 -9.40 -27.15 5.61
C VAL A 117 -10.00 -27.63 6.93
N ALA A 118 -10.43 -28.89 6.96
CA ALA A 118 -10.90 -29.51 8.18
C ALA A 118 -9.74 -29.58 9.19
N ARG A 119 -9.98 -29.12 10.41
CA ARG A 119 -9.00 -29.22 11.48
C ARG A 119 -8.66 -30.70 11.74
N PRO A 120 -7.38 -31.10 11.72
CA PRO A 120 -6.96 -32.46 12.00
C PRO A 120 -7.26 -32.89 13.46
N GLN A 121 -7.12 -34.18 13.74
CA GLN A 121 -7.26 -34.73 15.09
C GLN A 121 -6.12 -34.27 16.01
N ALA A 122 -6.41 -34.06 17.30
CA ALA A 122 -5.41 -33.56 18.26
C ALA A 122 -4.12 -34.41 18.29
N GLY A 123 -4.25 -35.74 18.27
CA GLY A 123 -3.10 -36.66 18.27
C GLY A 123 -2.25 -36.65 16.99
N SER A 124 -2.68 -35.96 15.94
CA SER A 124 -1.88 -35.77 14.71
C SER A 124 -1.00 -34.52 14.76
N TRP A 125 -1.03 -33.75 15.86
CA TRP A 125 -0.14 -32.62 16.05
C TRP A 125 1.32 -33.08 16.12
N LYS A 126 2.20 -32.33 15.47
CA LYS A 126 3.65 -32.53 15.51
C LYS A 126 4.33 -31.19 15.68
N LYS A 127 5.33 -31.15 16.56
CA LYS A 127 6.17 -29.98 16.75
C LYS A 127 6.98 -29.71 15.48
N LEU A 128 7.01 -28.46 15.05
CA LEU A 128 7.92 -27.98 14.01
C LEU A 128 9.29 -27.74 14.63
N GLU A 129 10.30 -28.45 14.12
CA GLU A 129 11.69 -28.33 14.59
C GLU A 129 12.44 -27.17 13.91
N LEU A 130 12.01 -26.79 12.71
CA LEU A 130 12.62 -25.70 11.94
C LEU A 130 11.54 -24.72 11.50
N SER A 131 11.92 -23.44 11.47
CA SER A 131 11.10 -22.41 10.84
C SER A 131 11.06 -22.63 9.33
N TYR A 132 9.89 -22.43 8.73
CA TYR A 132 9.81 -22.23 7.29
C TYR A 132 10.47 -20.91 6.91
N GLU A 133 11.09 -20.88 5.73
CA GLU A 133 11.58 -19.63 5.14
C GLU A 133 10.40 -18.86 4.59
N TYR A 134 10.26 -17.61 5.02
CA TYR A 134 9.29 -16.66 4.47
C TYR A 134 10.01 -15.53 3.74
N LYS A 135 9.22 -14.64 3.14
CA LYS A 135 9.62 -13.49 2.30
C LYS A 135 11.07 -13.06 2.52
N ASN A 136 11.87 -13.09 1.44
CA ASN A 136 13.29 -12.72 1.42
C ASN A 136 14.23 -13.64 2.21
N GLY A 137 13.90 -14.93 2.36
CA GLY A 137 14.75 -15.91 3.05
C GLY A 137 14.82 -15.69 4.57
N ASN A 138 13.81 -15.03 5.13
CA ASN A 138 13.73 -14.79 6.57
C ASN A 138 13.23 -16.04 7.29
N GLN A 139 13.67 -16.21 8.55
CA GLN A 139 13.26 -17.31 9.42
C GLN A 139 12.83 -16.77 10.79
N LEU A 140 11.93 -17.50 11.46
CA LEU A 140 11.56 -17.20 12.84
C LEU A 140 12.73 -17.50 13.78
N ARG A 141 12.88 -16.67 14.81
CA ARG A 141 13.77 -16.98 15.93
C ARG A 141 13.21 -18.15 16.73
N GLU A 142 14.06 -18.83 17.49
CA GLU A 142 13.68 -20.05 18.25
C GLU A 142 12.46 -19.82 19.16
N TYR A 143 12.46 -18.73 19.95
CA TYR A 143 11.32 -18.38 20.81
C TYR A 143 10.06 -18.05 20.02
N GLN A 144 10.19 -17.54 18.80
CA GLN A 144 9.04 -17.24 17.94
C GLN A 144 8.41 -18.53 17.42
N LEU A 145 9.25 -19.48 16.99
CA LEU A 145 8.85 -20.81 16.56
C LEU A 145 8.19 -21.60 17.71
N GLU A 146 8.67 -21.46 18.93
CA GLU A 146 8.02 -22.03 20.11
C GLU A 146 6.61 -21.48 20.30
N GLY A 147 6.43 -20.16 20.19
CA GLY A 147 5.11 -19.53 20.23
C GLY A 147 4.17 -20.03 19.13
N VAL A 148 4.67 -20.19 17.89
CA VAL A 148 3.88 -20.76 16.78
C VAL A 148 3.51 -22.22 17.05
N ASN A 149 4.43 -23.04 17.55
CA ASN A 149 4.16 -24.42 17.94
C ASN A 149 3.08 -24.49 19.03
N TRP A 150 3.11 -23.58 20.01
CA TRP A 150 2.09 -23.48 21.05
C TRP A 150 0.72 -23.07 20.49
N LEU A 151 0.67 -22.08 19.58
CA LEU A 151 -0.56 -21.72 18.88
C LEU A 151 -1.13 -22.91 18.10
N LEU A 152 -0.27 -23.63 17.36
CA LEU A 152 -0.66 -24.78 16.57
C LEU A 152 -1.20 -25.90 17.48
N PHE A 153 -0.52 -26.17 18.59
CA PHE A 153 -0.98 -27.15 19.59
C PHE A 153 -2.38 -26.81 20.10
N ASN A 154 -2.63 -25.56 20.49
CA ASN A 154 -3.96 -25.13 20.94
C ASN A 154 -5.02 -25.23 19.83
N TRP A 155 -4.65 -24.88 18.59
CA TRP A 155 -5.53 -25.02 17.43
C TRP A 155 -5.96 -26.48 17.24
N TYR A 156 -5.02 -27.44 17.27
CA TYR A 156 -5.30 -28.88 17.20
C TYR A 156 -6.21 -29.37 18.33
N ASN A 157 -6.01 -28.85 19.55
CA ASN A 157 -6.78 -29.22 20.75
C ASN A 157 -8.12 -28.48 20.89
N ARG A 158 -8.52 -27.67 19.91
CA ARG A 158 -9.74 -26.84 19.96
C ARG A 158 -9.80 -25.88 21.16
N GLN A 159 -8.64 -25.42 21.61
CA GLN A 159 -8.51 -24.43 22.67
C GLN A 159 -8.16 -23.08 22.05
N ASN A 160 -8.92 -22.05 22.43
CA ASN A 160 -8.57 -20.68 22.09
C ASN A 160 -7.43 -20.23 23.01
N CYS A 161 -6.57 -19.35 22.51
CA CYS A 161 -5.40 -18.88 23.23
C CYS A 161 -5.16 -17.38 23.00
N ILE A 162 -4.39 -16.77 23.89
CA ILE A 162 -3.98 -15.36 23.84
C ILE A 162 -2.46 -15.32 23.88
N LEU A 163 -1.83 -14.73 22.87
CA LEU A 163 -0.39 -14.41 22.91
C LEU A 163 -0.19 -13.13 23.72
N ALA A 164 0.41 -13.26 24.90
CA ALA A 164 0.61 -12.18 25.86
C ALA A 164 2.10 -11.87 26.09
N ASP A 165 2.95 -12.12 25.09
CA ASP A 165 4.38 -11.86 25.17
C ASP A 165 4.70 -10.36 25.27
N GLU A 166 5.92 -10.03 25.69
CA GLU A 166 6.43 -8.66 25.76
C GLU A 166 6.30 -7.92 24.41
N MET A 167 6.11 -6.60 24.49
CA MET A 167 6.07 -5.73 23.30
C MET A 167 7.40 -5.82 22.53
N GLY A 168 7.33 -5.88 21.20
CA GLY A 168 8.52 -5.97 20.36
C GLY A 168 9.04 -7.39 20.08
N LEU A 169 8.52 -8.44 20.73
CA LEU A 169 8.95 -9.84 20.47
C LEU A 169 8.42 -10.44 19.16
N GLY A 170 7.72 -9.66 18.33
CA GLY A 170 7.28 -10.11 17.02
C GLY A 170 6.00 -10.95 17.01
N LYS A 171 5.05 -10.68 17.91
CA LYS A 171 3.71 -11.31 17.89
C LYS A 171 3.02 -11.24 16.53
N THR A 172 3.20 -10.14 15.78
CA THR A 172 2.69 -9.98 14.42
C THR A 172 3.27 -11.01 13.45
N ILE A 173 4.57 -11.28 13.51
CA ILE A 173 5.18 -12.30 12.64
C ILE A 173 4.73 -13.70 13.05
N GLN A 174 4.58 -13.98 14.36
CA GLN A 174 4.05 -15.26 14.83
C GLN A 174 2.59 -15.54 14.40
N SER A 175 1.78 -14.50 14.23
CA SER A 175 0.40 -14.65 13.75
C SER A 175 0.26 -14.80 12.22
N THR A 176 1.31 -14.42 11.47
CA THR A 176 1.30 -14.41 9.99
C THR A 176 2.16 -15.50 9.37
N ALA A 177 3.13 -16.02 10.11
CA ALA A 177 3.92 -17.20 9.78
C ALA A 177 3.07 -18.48 9.82
#